data_AF-A0A7C6G875-F1
#
_entry.id   AF-A0A7C6G875-F1
#
_cell.length_a   1.000
_cell.length_b   1.000
_cell.length_c   1.000
_cell.angle_alpha   90.00
_cell.angle_beta   90.00
_cell.angle_gamma   90.00
#
_symmetry.space_group_name_H-M   'P 1'
#
loop_
_entity.id
_entity.type
_entity.pdbx_description
1 polymer ?
#
loop_
_entity_poly.entity_id
_entity_poly.type
_entity_poly.pdbx_seq_one_letter_code
_entity_poly.pdbx_strand_id
1 'polypeptide(L)'
;SALQAVIAKYKPIYAERGVKLSYLPFIVKAVAQALKHHPQLNSQIDSENNRMIVRNRRHIAIAVDAPDGLVVPVIRDADRISIFNIASQIGTLAEKARNRKLTLEEMREGSFSITSFGSIGGIYATPVINYPQAGILGIGRIMKTPIVKEDEIVIGNIMPLSLTVDHRIVDGGETTRFLARVMGYLSDPLLLMMEE
;
A
#
# COMPACT_ATOMS: atom_id res chain seq x y z
N SER A 1 -4.63 11.81 13.82
CA SER A 1 -5.59 11.51 12.73
C SER A 1 -6.46 10.33 13.15
N ALA A 2 -7.61 10.11 12.50
CA ALA A 2 -8.53 9.01 12.83
C ALA A 2 -7.84 7.63 12.73
N LEU A 3 -7.04 7.40 11.69
CA LEU A 3 -6.27 6.16 11.53
C LEU A 3 -5.32 5.88 12.69
N GLN A 4 -4.61 6.89 13.18
CA GLN A 4 -3.73 6.71 14.34
C GLN A 4 -4.53 6.34 15.60
N ALA A 5 -5.71 6.93 15.80
CA ALA A 5 -6.57 6.59 16.93
C ALA A 5 -7.09 5.15 16.83
N VAL A 6 -7.50 4.71 15.64
CA VAL A 6 -7.87 3.32 15.36
C VAL A 6 -6.71 2.38 15.67
N ILE A 7 -5.51 2.65 15.15
CA ILE A 7 -4.33 1.82 15.42
C ILE A 7 -4.05 1.76 16.92
N ALA A 8 -4.03 2.89 17.63
CA ALA A 8 -3.77 2.93 19.07
C ALA A 8 -4.78 2.10 19.87
N LYS A 9 -6.07 2.19 19.51
CA LYS A 9 -7.16 1.45 20.17
C LYS A 9 -7.07 -0.06 19.96
N TYR A 10 -6.78 -0.52 18.74
CA TYR A 10 -6.84 -1.95 18.40
C TYR A 10 -5.49 -2.67 18.45
N LYS A 11 -4.37 -1.95 18.56
CA LYS A 11 -3.04 -2.53 18.71
C LYS A 11 -2.93 -3.58 19.85
N PRO A 12 -3.44 -3.36 21.08
CA PRO A 12 -3.37 -4.39 22.13
C PRO A 12 -4.16 -5.66 21.76
N ILE A 13 -5.35 -5.51 21.17
CA ILE A 13 -6.21 -6.64 20.78
C ILE A 13 -5.54 -7.51 19.70
N TYR A 14 -4.85 -6.88 18.75
CA TYR A 14 -4.08 -7.61 17.74
C TYR A 14 -2.87 -8.33 18.37
N ALA A 15 -2.22 -7.70 19.33
CA ALA A 15 -1.06 -8.26 20.03
C ALA A 15 -1.42 -9.50 20.87
N GLU A 16 -2.60 -9.55 21.49
CA GLU A 16 -3.13 -10.75 22.17
C GLU A 16 -3.22 -11.97 21.24
N ARG A 17 -3.37 -11.73 19.93
CA ARG A 17 -3.42 -12.77 18.89
C ARG A 17 -2.09 -12.96 18.17
N GLY A 18 -0.99 -12.39 18.69
CA GLY A 18 0.34 -12.49 18.11
C GLY A 18 0.55 -11.68 16.83
N VAL A 19 -0.34 -10.74 16.49
CA VAL A 19 -0.25 -9.94 15.26
C VAL A 19 0.14 -8.49 15.57
N LYS A 20 1.13 -7.96 14.85
CA LYS A 20 1.55 -6.56 14.99
C LYS A 20 0.71 -5.65 14.09
N LEU A 21 -0.09 -4.78 14.70
CA LEU A 21 -0.83 -3.75 13.96
C LEU A 21 0.05 -2.51 13.70
N SER A 22 0.11 -2.08 12.43
CA SER A 22 0.81 -0.86 11.97
C SER A 22 -0.04 -0.13 10.94
N TYR A 23 0.50 0.91 10.29
CA TYR A 23 -0.18 1.63 9.20
C TYR A 23 -0.26 0.81 7.90
N LEU A 24 0.76 -0.01 7.62
CA LEU A 24 0.89 -0.71 6.33
C LEU A 24 -0.31 -1.62 5.98
N PRO A 25 -0.91 -2.41 6.91
CA PRO A 25 -2.11 -3.18 6.61
C PRO A 25 -3.29 -2.35 6.11
N PHE A 26 -3.48 -1.15 6.67
CA PHE A 26 -4.53 -0.22 6.23
C PHE A 26 -4.23 0.36 4.85
N ILE A 27 -2.96 0.70 4.59
CA ILE A 27 -2.51 1.21 3.27
C ILE A 27 -2.71 0.13 2.19
N VAL A 28 -2.30 -1.11 2.47
CA VAL A 28 -2.52 -2.25 1.56
C VAL A 28 -4.02 -2.42 1.27
N LYS A 29 -4.86 -2.40 2.31
CA LYS A 29 -6.31 -2.53 2.15
C LYS A 29 -6.90 -1.38 1.34
N ALA A 30 -6.53 -0.13 1.64
CA ALA A 30 -6.97 1.06 0.94
C ALA A 30 -6.58 1.06 -0.53
N VAL A 31 -5.33 0.69 -0.85
CA VAL A 31 -4.86 0.52 -2.23
C VAL A 31 -5.68 -0.55 -2.94
N ALA A 32 -5.83 -1.75 -2.33
CA ALA A 32 -6.56 -2.84 -2.96
C ALA A 32 -8.04 -2.50 -3.23
N GLN A 33 -8.70 -1.77 -2.32
CA GLN A 33 -10.06 -1.28 -2.52
C GLN A 33 -10.13 -0.20 -3.60
N ALA A 34 -9.21 0.77 -3.59
CA ALA A 34 -9.15 1.81 -4.61
C ALA A 34 -8.94 1.22 -6.02
N LEU A 35 -8.11 0.18 -6.16
CA LEU A 35 -7.88 -0.52 -7.43
C LEU A 35 -9.15 -1.18 -8.01
N LYS A 36 -10.19 -1.46 -7.21
CA LYS A 36 -11.48 -1.93 -7.75
C LYS A 36 -12.14 -0.90 -8.65
N HIS A 37 -12.00 0.39 -8.31
CA HIS A 37 -12.57 1.51 -9.04
C HIS A 37 -11.62 2.07 -10.10
N HIS A 38 -10.36 1.64 -10.10
CA HIS A 38 -9.30 2.14 -10.96
C HIS A 38 -8.56 0.97 -11.63
N PRO A 39 -9.24 0.16 -12.48
CA PRO A 39 -8.69 -1.07 -13.03
C PRO A 39 -7.44 -0.88 -13.90
N GLN A 40 -7.25 0.30 -14.50
CA GLN A 40 -6.06 0.63 -15.29
C GLN A 40 -4.78 0.59 -14.44
N LEU A 41 -4.85 0.99 -13.17
CA LEU A 41 -3.73 0.89 -12.23
C LEU A 41 -3.45 -0.54 -11.78
N ASN A 42 -4.38 -1.47 -11.99
CA ASN A 42 -4.21 -2.90 -11.72
C ASN A 42 -3.98 -3.68 -13.03
N SER A 43 -3.20 -3.13 -13.94
CA SER A 43 -2.94 -3.70 -15.26
C SER A 43 -1.43 -3.80 -15.55
N GLN A 44 -1.10 -4.38 -16.70
CA GLN A 44 0.26 -4.47 -17.23
C GLN A 44 0.25 -4.32 -18.76
N ILE A 45 1.34 -3.82 -19.34
CA ILE A 45 1.54 -3.82 -20.80
C ILE A 45 2.18 -5.14 -21.21
N ASP A 46 1.55 -5.80 -22.17
CA ASP A 46 2.15 -6.87 -22.97
C ASP A 46 2.65 -6.23 -24.27
N SER A 47 3.92 -5.80 -24.24
CA SER A 47 4.54 -5.06 -25.35
C SER A 47 4.73 -5.94 -26.59
N GLU A 48 4.90 -7.24 -26.41
CA GLU A 48 5.08 -8.20 -27.51
C GLU A 48 3.80 -8.35 -28.33
N ASN A 49 2.65 -8.37 -27.65
CA ASN A 49 1.34 -8.53 -28.29
C ASN A 49 0.57 -7.21 -28.41
N ASN A 50 1.22 -6.08 -28.13
CA ASN A 50 0.65 -4.72 -28.16
C ASN A 50 -0.72 -4.60 -27.48
N ARG A 51 -0.85 -5.14 -26.26
CA ARG A 51 -2.13 -5.15 -25.51
C ARG A 51 -1.94 -4.82 -24.03
N MET A 52 -2.99 -4.29 -23.43
CA MET A 52 -3.09 -4.10 -21.98
C MET A 52 -3.79 -5.30 -21.35
N ILE A 53 -3.20 -5.85 -20.28
CA ILE A 53 -3.80 -6.95 -19.51
C ILE A 53 -4.26 -6.38 -18.17
N VAL A 54 -5.57 -6.25 -18.00
CA VAL A 54 -6.20 -5.86 -16.73
C VAL A 54 -6.32 -7.08 -15.83
N ARG A 55 -5.85 -6.98 -14.59
CA ARG A 55 -5.91 -8.08 -13.62
C ARG A 55 -7.19 -7.99 -12.79
N ASN A 56 -7.92 -9.11 -12.70
CA ASN A 56 -9.12 -9.21 -11.85
C ASN A 56 -8.79 -9.36 -10.36
N ARG A 57 -7.58 -9.82 -10.04
CA ARG A 57 -7.10 -10.02 -8.67
C ARG A 57 -6.22 -8.84 -8.26
N ARG A 58 -6.35 -8.38 -7.01
CA ARG A 58 -5.55 -7.28 -6.45
C ARG A 58 -4.50 -7.87 -5.53
N HIS A 59 -3.39 -8.25 -6.13
CA HIS A 59 -2.24 -8.83 -5.46
C HIS A 59 -1.24 -7.71 -5.19
N ILE A 60 -1.08 -7.34 -3.92
CA ILE A 60 -0.28 -6.18 -3.53
C ILE A 60 1.11 -6.64 -3.16
N ALA A 61 2.07 -6.30 -4.01
CA ALA A 61 3.49 -6.47 -3.78
C ALA A 61 3.96 -5.45 -2.73
N ILE A 62 4.78 -5.88 -1.77
CA ILE A 62 5.33 -5.01 -0.72
C ILE A 62 6.84 -5.12 -0.75
N ALA A 63 7.51 -3.99 -0.97
CA ALA A 63 8.96 -3.93 -0.90
C ALA A 63 9.42 -4.04 0.56
N VAL A 64 10.23 -5.05 0.86
CA VAL A 64 10.78 -5.32 2.19
C VAL A 64 12.30 -5.29 2.10
N ASP A 65 12.91 -4.44 2.93
CA ASP A 65 14.35 -4.41 3.10
C ASP A 65 14.81 -5.62 3.93
N ALA A 66 15.65 -6.46 3.34
CA ALA A 66 16.20 -7.66 3.95
C ALA A 66 17.74 -7.62 3.92
N PRO A 67 18.45 -8.43 4.73
CA PRO A 67 19.92 -8.37 4.82
C PRO A 67 20.68 -8.50 3.50
N ASP A 68 20.13 -9.20 2.50
CA ASP A 68 20.75 -9.40 1.17
C ASP A 68 20.22 -8.43 0.10
N GLY A 69 19.48 -7.40 0.52
CA GLY A 69 18.85 -6.43 -0.34
C GLY A 69 17.33 -6.54 -0.38
N LEU A 70 16.75 -5.79 -1.31
CA LEU A 70 15.31 -5.60 -1.40
C LEU A 70 14.63 -6.84 -1.98
N VAL A 71 13.63 -7.36 -1.26
CA VAL A 71 12.73 -8.41 -1.75
C VAL A 71 11.30 -7.89 -1.82
N VAL A 72 10.49 -8.45 -2.72
CA VAL A 72 9.13 -7.95 -2.99
C VAL A 72 8.10 -9.08 -2.88
N PRO A 73 7.79 -9.55 -1.66
CA PRO A 73 6.72 -10.51 -1.45
C PRO A 73 5.33 -9.91 -1.75
N VAL A 74 4.35 -10.78 -1.98
CA VAL A 74 3.02 -10.43 -2.48
C VAL A 74 1.94 -10.86 -1.49
N ILE A 75 1.06 -9.92 -1.13
CA ILE A 75 -0.19 -10.20 -0.41
C ILE A 75 -1.28 -10.49 -1.44
N ARG A 76 -1.71 -11.74 -1.46
CA ARG A 76 -2.73 -12.22 -2.40
C ARG A 76 -4.13 -11.78 -1.95
N ASP A 77 -4.97 -11.51 -2.94
CA ASP A 77 -6.36 -11.08 -2.77
C ASP A 77 -6.57 -10.03 -1.66
N ALA A 78 -5.74 -8.99 -1.63
CA ALA A 78 -5.75 -7.98 -0.55
C ALA A 78 -7.12 -7.27 -0.42
N ASP A 79 -7.90 -7.21 -1.50
CA ASP A 79 -9.26 -6.69 -1.50
C ASP A 79 -10.27 -7.59 -0.77
N ARG A 80 -9.98 -8.89 -0.63
CA ARG A 80 -10.91 -9.91 -0.10
C ARG A 80 -10.59 -10.39 1.32
N ILE A 81 -9.40 -10.10 1.83
CA ILE A 81 -8.99 -10.49 3.18
C ILE A 81 -9.11 -9.32 4.17
N SER A 82 -9.27 -9.63 5.45
CA SER A 82 -9.39 -8.64 6.52
C SER A 82 -8.07 -7.92 6.79
N ILE A 83 -8.12 -6.74 7.41
CA ILE A 83 -6.93 -6.00 7.86
C ILE A 83 -6.08 -6.85 8.83
N PHE A 84 -6.73 -7.68 9.66
CA PHE A 84 -6.04 -8.65 10.52
C PHE A 84 -5.22 -9.66 9.72
N ASN A 85 -5.81 -10.26 8.68
CA ASN A 85 -5.13 -11.23 7.83
C ASN A 85 -3.99 -10.57 7.05
N ILE A 86 -4.18 -9.35 6.55
CA ILE A 86 -3.11 -8.57 5.90
C ILE A 86 -1.96 -8.33 6.90
N ALA A 87 -2.26 -7.88 8.13
CA ALA A 87 -1.26 -7.63 9.15
C ALA A 87 -0.47 -8.88 9.53
N SER A 88 -1.17 -10.01 9.68
CA SER A 88 -0.57 -11.31 9.95
C SER A 88 0.38 -11.73 8.82
N GLN A 89 -0.08 -11.68 7.56
CA GLN A 89 0.74 -12.01 6.39
C GLN A 89 1.96 -11.11 6.25
N ILE A 90 1.84 -9.80 6.48
CA ILE A 90 3.00 -8.88 6.49
C ILE A 90 4.04 -9.35 7.52
N GLY A 91 3.61 -9.72 8.72
CA GLY A 91 4.48 -10.23 9.78
C GLY A 91 5.24 -11.48 9.33
N THR A 92 4.53 -12.48 8.81
CA THR A 92 5.10 -13.74 8.31
C THR A 92 6.06 -13.51 7.14
N LEU A 93 5.67 -12.72 6.14
CA LEU A 93 6.50 -12.43 4.97
C LEU A 93 7.76 -11.65 5.36
N ALA A 94 7.66 -10.68 6.28
CA ALA A 94 8.81 -9.95 6.78
C ALA A 94 9.78 -10.84 7.58
N GLU A 95 9.27 -11.80 8.35
CA GLU A 95 10.10 -12.78 9.04
C GLU A 95 10.80 -13.73 8.05
N LYS A 96 10.06 -14.25 7.06
CA LYS A 96 10.64 -15.06 5.99
C LYS A 96 11.70 -14.31 5.19
N ALA A 97 11.47 -13.03 4.88
CA ALA A 97 12.42 -12.17 4.20
C ALA A 97 13.73 -12.05 4.99
N ARG A 98 13.66 -11.73 6.28
CA ARG A 98 14.83 -11.64 7.17
C ARG A 98 15.58 -12.97 7.28
N ASN A 99 14.85 -14.09 7.28
CA ASN A 99 15.41 -15.43 7.46
C ASN A 99 15.78 -16.14 6.15
N ARG A 100 15.66 -15.47 4.99
CA ARG A 100 15.91 -16.06 3.64
C ARG A 100 15.03 -17.28 3.33
N LYS A 101 13.78 -17.24 3.77
CA LYS A 101 12.80 -18.34 3.61
C LYS A 101 11.62 -17.98 2.70
N LEU A 102 11.71 -16.86 1.97
CA LEU A 102 10.68 -16.52 0.98
C LEU A 102 10.76 -17.50 -0.20
N THR A 103 9.60 -18.00 -0.62
CA THR A 103 9.51 -18.84 -1.81
C THR A 103 9.33 -17.98 -3.07
N LEU A 104 9.63 -18.53 -4.24
CA LEU A 104 9.35 -17.86 -5.52
C LEU A 104 7.86 -17.58 -5.71
N GLU A 105 6.99 -18.44 -5.18
CA GLU A 105 5.53 -18.28 -5.27
C GLU A 105 5.04 -17.08 -4.47
N GLU A 106 5.67 -16.79 -3.33
CA GLU A 106 5.37 -15.64 -2.47
C GLU A 106 5.81 -14.30 -3.10
N MET A 107 6.62 -14.33 -4.17
CA MET A 107 7.11 -13.13 -4.86
C MET A 107 6.48 -12.93 -6.25
N ARG A 108 5.60 -13.84 -6.69
CA ARG A 108 4.99 -13.83 -8.02
C ARG A 108 3.60 -13.21 -8.01
N GLU A 109 3.16 -12.81 -9.20
CA GLU A 109 1.79 -12.35 -9.50
C GLU A 109 1.33 -11.07 -8.81
N GLY A 110 2.25 -10.26 -8.26
CA GLY A 110 1.91 -8.92 -7.81
C GLY A 110 1.40 -8.07 -8.97
N SER A 111 0.26 -7.39 -8.77
CA SER A 111 -0.39 -6.54 -9.77
C SER A 111 -0.21 -5.04 -9.51
N PHE A 112 0.15 -4.66 -8.28
CA PHE A 112 0.50 -3.30 -7.88
C PHE A 112 1.51 -3.36 -6.72
N SER A 113 2.44 -2.42 -6.64
CA SER A 113 3.48 -2.41 -5.59
C SER A 113 3.31 -1.28 -4.58
N ILE A 114 3.69 -1.55 -3.34
CA ILE A 114 3.86 -0.56 -2.28
C ILE A 114 5.31 -0.62 -1.80
N THR A 115 5.95 0.53 -1.66
CA THR A 115 7.27 0.64 -1.04
C THR A 115 7.24 1.67 0.09
N SER A 116 7.84 1.32 1.23
CA SER A 116 7.91 2.20 2.39
C SER A 116 9.35 2.62 2.65
N PHE A 117 9.72 3.81 2.20
CA PHE A 117 11.02 4.42 2.50
C PHE A 117 10.96 5.31 3.76
N GLY A 118 9.75 5.60 4.28
CA GLY A 118 9.55 6.34 5.51
C GLY A 118 10.10 5.67 6.77
N SER A 119 10.30 4.34 6.74
CA SER A 119 10.97 3.60 7.81
C SER A 119 12.47 3.91 7.91
N ILE A 120 13.09 4.31 6.80
CA ILE A 120 14.51 4.72 6.74
C ILE A 120 14.64 6.22 7.03
N GLY A 121 13.71 7.03 6.51
CA GLY A 121 13.62 8.46 6.85
C GLY A 121 13.22 9.40 5.72
N GLY A 122 13.01 8.90 4.49
CA GLY A 122 12.63 9.73 3.36
C GLY A 122 11.24 10.35 3.49
N ILE A 123 11.09 11.58 2.97
CA ILE A 123 9.81 12.31 2.93
C ILE A 123 9.07 12.01 1.63
N TYR A 124 9.68 12.35 0.49
CA TYR A 124 9.20 12.00 -0.85
C TYR A 124 10.26 11.18 -1.57
N ALA A 125 9.84 10.38 -2.54
CA ALA A 125 10.75 9.68 -3.45
C ALA A 125 10.06 9.55 -4.82
N THR A 126 10.82 9.09 -5.81
CA THR A 126 10.26 8.64 -7.09
C THR A 126 10.45 7.12 -7.16
N PRO A 127 9.50 6.32 -6.62
CA PRO A 127 9.59 4.87 -6.68
C PRO A 127 9.66 4.39 -8.12
N VAL A 128 10.50 3.38 -8.37
CA VAL A 128 10.60 2.74 -9.68
C VAL A 128 9.56 1.62 -9.75
N ILE A 129 8.80 1.59 -10.84
CA ILE A 129 7.78 0.56 -11.08
C ILE A 129 8.45 -0.82 -11.15
N ASN A 130 7.86 -1.79 -10.46
CA ASN A 130 8.24 -3.19 -10.62
C ASN A 130 7.59 -3.75 -11.90
N TYR A 131 8.33 -3.68 -13.02
CA TYR A 131 7.84 -4.12 -14.32
C TYR A 131 7.37 -5.58 -14.26
N PRO A 132 6.20 -5.94 -14.85
CA PRO A 132 5.40 -5.17 -15.79
C PRO A 132 4.18 -4.43 -15.19
N GLN A 133 4.15 -4.17 -13.88
CA GLN A 133 3.00 -3.51 -13.24
C GLN A 133 2.76 -2.08 -13.76
N ALA A 134 1.52 -1.59 -13.68
CA ALA A 134 1.16 -0.24 -14.11
C ALA A 134 1.50 0.87 -13.10
N GLY A 135 1.75 0.53 -11.83
CA GLY A 135 2.02 1.54 -10.81
C GLY A 135 2.61 1.03 -9.51
N ILE A 136 3.16 1.98 -8.76
CA ILE A 136 3.76 1.76 -7.43
C ILE A 136 3.46 2.96 -6.51
N LEU A 137 3.05 2.67 -5.28
CA LEU A 137 2.82 3.67 -4.24
C LEU A 137 3.98 3.68 -3.23
N GLY A 138 4.66 4.82 -3.14
CA GLY A 138 5.69 5.13 -2.16
C GLY A 138 5.11 5.77 -0.90
N ILE A 139 5.51 5.28 0.28
CA ILE A 139 5.08 5.79 1.58
C ILE A 139 6.26 6.46 2.28
N GLY A 140 6.12 7.77 2.52
CA GLY A 140 7.08 8.58 3.24
C GLY A 140 6.94 8.52 4.76
N ARG A 141 7.90 9.12 5.46
CA ARG A 141 7.92 9.19 6.92
C ARG A 141 6.72 9.99 7.42
N ILE A 142 5.99 9.43 8.38
CA ILE A 142 4.94 10.17 9.10
C ILE A 142 5.60 11.22 10.00
N MET A 143 5.17 12.48 9.88
CA MET A 143 5.73 13.60 10.65
C MET A 143 4.67 14.55 11.17
N LYS A 144 4.96 15.18 12.31
CA LYS A 144 4.16 16.26 12.87
C LYS A 144 4.40 17.52 12.04
N THR A 145 3.33 18.10 11.50
CA THR A 145 3.37 19.29 10.63
C THR A 145 2.29 20.27 11.07
N PRO A 146 2.55 21.59 11.14
CA PRO A 146 1.50 22.58 11.32
C PRO A 146 0.57 22.55 10.09
N ILE A 147 -0.72 22.41 10.32
CA ILE A 147 -1.75 22.41 9.28
C ILE A 147 -2.89 23.33 9.68
N VAL A 148 -3.64 23.82 8.68
CA VAL A 148 -4.88 24.56 8.93
C VAL A 148 -6.03 23.56 9.00
N LYS A 149 -6.81 23.61 10.08
CA LYS A 149 -8.06 22.86 10.23
C LYS A 149 -9.09 23.78 10.88
N GLU A 150 -10.25 23.93 10.24
CA GLU A 150 -11.33 24.81 10.75
C GLU A 150 -10.81 26.24 11.04
N ASP A 151 -10.02 26.77 10.10
CA ASP A 151 -9.34 28.08 10.18
C ASP A 151 -8.34 28.26 11.33
N GLU A 152 -7.99 27.20 12.07
CA GLU A 152 -6.97 27.21 13.11
C GLU A 152 -5.70 26.46 12.69
N ILE A 153 -4.53 26.93 13.15
CA ILE A 153 -3.26 26.21 12.99
C ILE A 153 -3.16 25.15 14.09
N VAL A 154 -3.19 23.88 13.69
CA VAL A 154 -3.05 22.73 14.58
C VAL A 154 -1.89 21.84 14.16
N ILE A 155 -1.38 21.02 15.08
CA ILE A 155 -0.37 20.01 14.74
C ILE A 155 -1.07 18.76 14.17
N GLY A 156 -0.82 18.49 12.89
CA GLY A 156 -1.28 17.28 12.19
C GLY A 156 -0.18 16.23 12.04
N ASN A 157 -0.57 14.96 11.94
CA ASN A 157 0.34 13.90 11.49
C ASN A 157 0.15 13.70 9.98
N ILE A 158 1.17 14.04 9.20
CA ILE A 158 1.15 13.98 7.74
C ILE A 158 1.94 12.75 7.27
N MET A 159 1.35 12.01 6.34
CA MET A 159 1.97 10.89 5.65
C MET A 159 2.13 11.27 4.17
N PRO A 160 3.35 11.61 3.73
CA PRO A 160 3.61 11.86 2.32
C PRO A 160 3.42 10.59 1.50
N LEU A 161 2.78 10.72 0.34
CA LEU A 161 2.57 9.64 -0.62
C LEU A 161 3.19 10.04 -1.96
N SER A 162 3.85 9.10 -2.63
CA SER A 162 4.46 9.30 -3.95
C SER A 162 4.02 8.19 -4.90
N LEU A 163 3.21 8.52 -5.89
CA LEU A 163 2.66 7.55 -6.85
C LEU A 163 3.40 7.67 -8.19
N THR A 164 4.02 6.58 -8.62
CA THR A 164 4.59 6.46 -9.98
C THR A 164 3.70 5.54 -10.80
N VAL A 165 3.40 5.93 -12.03
CA VAL A 165 2.54 5.17 -12.97
C VAL A 165 3.18 5.05 -14.34
N ASP A 166 2.82 4.01 -15.07
CA ASP A 166 3.12 3.90 -16.49
C ASP A 166 2.14 4.77 -17.28
N HIS A 167 2.60 5.94 -17.72
CA HIS A 167 1.77 6.94 -18.40
C HIS A 167 1.30 6.49 -19.79
N ARG A 168 1.78 5.36 -20.31
CA ARG A 168 1.23 4.73 -21.51
C ARG A 168 -0.13 4.09 -21.26
N ILE A 169 -0.44 3.75 -20.01
CA ILE A 169 -1.70 3.10 -19.61
C ILE A 169 -2.59 4.03 -18.80
N VAL A 170 -1.99 4.78 -17.87
CA VAL A 170 -2.73 5.55 -16.85
C VAL A 170 -2.49 7.03 -17.08
N ASP A 171 -3.57 7.80 -17.22
CA ASP A 171 -3.47 9.26 -17.31
C ASP A 171 -3.37 9.94 -15.93
N GLY A 172 -3.06 11.24 -15.94
CA GLY A 172 -2.93 12.04 -14.72
C GLY A 172 -4.23 12.16 -13.94
N GLY A 173 -5.38 12.25 -14.61
CA GLY A 173 -6.68 12.36 -13.95
C GLY A 173 -7.05 11.10 -13.16
N GLU A 174 -6.79 9.93 -13.75
CA GLU A 174 -6.99 8.63 -13.10
C GLU A 174 -6.05 8.44 -11.93
N THR A 175 -4.78 8.82 -12.11
CA THR A 175 -3.76 8.83 -11.04
C THR A 175 -4.20 9.68 -9.85
N THR A 176 -4.70 10.90 -10.10
CA THR A 176 -5.17 11.81 -9.05
C THR A 176 -6.42 11.27 -8.33
N ARG A 177 -7.40 10.74 -9.06
CA ARG A 177 -8.62 10.16 -8.46
C ARG A 177 -8.31 8.94 -7.60
N PHE A 178 -7.41 8.07 -8.06
CA PHE A 178 -6.95 6.92 -7.29
C PHE A 178 -6.28 7.35 -5.99
N LEU A 179 -5.34 8.30 -6.06
CA LEU A 179 -4.63 8.77 -4.88
C LEU A 179 -5.58 9.46 -3.89
N ALA A 180 -6.52 10.27 -4.38
CA ALA A 180 -7.56 10.90 -3.57
C ALA A 180 -8.42 9.87 -2.84
N ARG A 181 -8.81 8.78 -3.50
CA ARG A 181 -9.57 7.68 -2.88
C ARG A 181 -8.75 6.97 -1.80
N VAL A 182 -7.49 6.65 -2.07
CA VAL A 182 -6.57 6.08 -1.06
C VAL A 182 -6.43 7.02 0.14
N MET A 183 -6.27 8.32 -0.09
CA MET A 183 -6.22 9.33 0.97
C MET A 183 -7.53 9.39 1.78
N GLY A 184 -8.69 9.28 1.11
CA GLY A 184 -10.00 9.21 1.76
C GLY A 184 -10.10 8.04 2.75
N TYR A 185 -9.79 6.83 2.30
CA TYR A 185 -9.78 5.64 3.15
C TYR A 185 -8.80 5.74 4.34
N LEU A 186 -7.65 6.39 4.15
CA LEU A 186 -6.65 6.54 5.22
C LEU A 186 -7.00 7.67 6.19
N SER A 187 -7.79 8.64 5.75
CA SER A 187 -8.27 9.76 6.57
C SER A 187 -9.47 9.34 7.40
N ASP A 188 -10.36 8.51 6.84
CA ASP A 188 -11.47 7.84 7.53
C ASP A 188 -11.45 6.32 7.27
N PRO A 189 -10.79 5.54 8.14
CA PRO A 189 -10.70 4.09 7.99
C PRO A 189 -12.03 3.34 8.08
N LEU A 190 -13.11 3.96 8.58
CA LEU A 190 -14.42 3.31 8.62
C LEU A 190 -15.01 3.12 7.22
N LEU A 191 -14.62 3.97 6.27
CA LEU A 191 -15.00 3.83 4.86
C LEU A 191 -14.56 2.49 4.26
N LEU A 192 -13.45 1.92 4.73
CA LEU A 192 -12.98 0.59 4.31
C LEU A 192 -13.93 -0.55 4.67
N MET A 193 -14.84 -0.33 5.61
CA MET A 193 -15.88 -1.28 6.04
C MET A 193 -17.24 -0.97 5.43
N MET A 194 -17.49 0.29 5.05
CA MET A 194 -18.79 0.73 4.53
C MET A 194 -18.91 0.55 3.01
N GLU A 195 -17.81 0.67 2.28
CA GLU A 195 -17.73 0.42 0.85
C GLU A 195 -17.30 -1.04 0.62
N GLU A 196 -18.24 -1.98 0.79
CA GLU A 196 -18.06 -3.40 0.38
C GLU A 196 -18.56 -3.67 -1.04
#